data_AF-A0A0A8XXU1-F1
#
_entry.id   AF-A0A0A8XXU1-F1
#
_cell.length_a   1.000
_cell.length_b   1.000
_cell.length_c   1.000
_cell.angle_alpha   90.00
_cell.angle_beta   90.00
_cell.angle_gamma   90.00
#
_symmetry.space_group_name_H-M   'P 1'
#
loop_
_entity.id
_entity.type
_entity.pdbx_description
1 polymer ?
#
loop_
_entity_poly.entity_id
_entity_poly.type
_entity_poly.pdbx_seq_one_letter_code
_entity_poly.pdbx_strand_id
1 'polypeptide(L)' 'MEFKSGERKKLEDAGYVIVGNIGDQWTDILGAPEGGRTFKLPDPMYYVG' A
#
# COMPACT_ATOMS: atom_id res chain seq x y z
N MET A 1 -6.80 5.47 -3.53
CA MET A 1 -5.36 5.71 -3.23
C MET A 1 -5.16 6.58 -1.99
N GLU A 2 -5.71 7.81 -1.95
CA GLU A 2 -5.39 8.81 -0.89
C GLU A 2 -5.61 8.34 0.56
N PHE A 3 -6.67 7.57 0.82
CA PHE A 3 -6.94 7.05 2.16
C PHE A 3 -5.85 6.09 2.64
N LYS A 4 -5.49 5.08 1.84
CA LYS A 4 -4.51 4.05 2.22
C LYS A 4 -3.09 4.62 2.32
N SER A 5 -2.72 5.55 1.44
CA SER A 5 -1.45 6.28 1.55
C SER A 5 -1.39 7.12 2.83
N GLY A 6 -2.49 7.76 3.22
CA GLY A 6 -2.58 8.54 4.46
C GLY A 6 -2.37 7.69 5.71
N GLU A 7 -2.96 6.49 5.77
CA GLU A 7 -2.75 5.57 6.89
C GLU A 7 -1.30 5.06 6.97
N ARG A 8 -0.68 4.74 5.83
CA ARG A 8 0.74 4.38 5.79
C ARG A 8 1.64 5.53 6.26
N LYS A 9 1.27 6.77 5.91
CA LYS A 9 2.02 7.95 6.36
C LYS A 9 1.97 8.13 7.88
N LYS A 10 0.83 7.87 8.51
CA LYS A 10 0.71 7.90 9.99
C LYS A 10 1.64 6.90 10.68
N LEU A 11 1.87 5.73 10.08
CA LEU A 11 2.80 4.73 10.62
C LEU A 11 4.25 5.21 10.55
N GLU A 12 4.66 5.80 9.43
CA GLU A 12 5.99 6.42 9.34
C GLU A 12 6.16 7.59 10.31
N ASP A 13 5.15 8.45 10.44
CA ASP A 13 5.19 9.60 11.35
C ASP A 13 5.23 9.16 12.82
N ALA A 14 4.70 7.97 13.13
CA ALA A 14 4.84 7.33 14.44
C ALA A 14 6.20 6.63 14.64
N GLY A 15 7.12 6.71 13.67
CA GLY A 15 8.48 6.17 13.74
C GLY A 15 8.64 4.73 13.26
N TYR A 16 7.59 4.12 12.69
CA TYR A 16 7.68 2.77 12.15
C TYR A 16 8.26 2.77 10.73
N VAL A 17 8.99 1.69 10.41
CA VAL A 17 9.52 1.46 9.06
C VAL A 17 8.67 0.40 8.36
N ILE A 18 8.02 0.78 7.28
CA ILE A 18 7.26 -0.15 6.45
C ILE A 18 8.24 -0.91 5.55
N VAL A 19 8.57 -2.15 5.92
CA VAL A 19 9.50 -3.00 5.16
C VAL A 19 8.85 -3.64 3.93
N GLY A 20 7.53 -3.75 3.89
CA GLY A 20 6.81 -4.26 2.74
C GLY A 20 5.32 -3.92 2.73
N ASN A 21 4.75 -3.86 1.53
CA ASN A 21 3.34 -3.59 1.29
C ASN A 21 2.77 -4.64 0.32
N ILE A 22 1.66 -5.27 0.69
CA ILE A 22 1.03 -6.35 -0.08
C ILE A 22 -0.44 -6.01 -0.33
N GLY A 23 -0.88 -6.23 -1.56
CA GLY A 23 -2.26 -5.98 -1.95
C GLY A 23 -2.63 -6.71 -3.22
N ASP A 24 -3.92 -6.91 -3.41
CA ASP A 24 -4.51 -7.51 -4.60
C ASP A 24 -4.96 -6.46 -5.61
N GLN A 25 -4.98 -5.18 -5.26
CA GLN A 25 -5.25 -4.07 -6.19
C GLN A 25 -4.06 -3.10 -6.26
N TRP A 26 -3.88 -2.44 -7.39
CA TRP A 26 -2.81 -1.45 -7.53
C TRP A 26 -3.00 -0.26 -6.58
N THR A 27 -4.24 0.08 -6.24
CA THR A 27 -4.58 1.15 -5.29
C THR A 27 -4.17 0.85 -3.84
N ASP A 28 -3.88 -0.41 -3.51
CA ASP A 28 -3.33 -0.82 -2.21
C ASP A 28 -1.83 -0.55 -2.11
N ILE A 29 -1.16 -0.71 -3.24
CA ILE A 29 0.29 -0.78 -3.34
C ILE A 29 0.89 0.56 -3.72
N LEU A 30 0.25 1.25 -4.67
CA LEU A 30 0.73 2.51 -5.21
C LEU A 30 0.44 3.66 -4.24
N GLY A 31 1.37 4.62 -4.21
CA GLY A 31 1.26 5.84 -3.43
C GLY A 31 2.18 5.86 -2.20
N ALA A 32 2.75 7.02 -1.92
CA ALA A 32 3.71 7.19 -0.83
C ALA A 32 3.03 7.14 0.55
N PRO A 33 3.67 6.55 1.57
CA PRO A 33 4.89 5.75 1.47
C PRO A 33 4.59 4.33 0.97
N GLU A 34 5.36 3.83 0.00
CA GLU A 34 5.14 2.50 -0.62
C GLU A 34 5.70 1.35 0.22
N GLY A 35 6.61 1.65 1.15
CA GLY A 35 7.39 0.66 1.90
C GLY A 35 8.61 0.13 1.12
N GLY A 36 9.42 -0.69 1.77
CA GLY A 36 10.69 -1.19 1.21
C GLY A 36 10.55 -2.15 0.01
N ARG A 37 9.45 -2.90 -0.07
CA ARG A 37 9.12 -3.76 -1.23
C ARG A 37 7.63 -3.98 -1.35
N THR A 38 7.13 -4.00 -2.58
CA THR A 38 5.72 -4.20 -2.86
C THR A 38 5.44 -5.58 -3.46
N PHE A 39 4.26 -6.15 -3.16
CA PHE A 39 3.83 -7.46 -3.64
C PHE A 39 2.38 -7.40 -4.12
N LYS A 40 2.18 -7.61 -5.43
CA LYS A 40 0.86 -7.68 -6.06
C LYS A 40 0.36 -9.11 -6.10
N LEU A 41 -0.74 -9.37 -5.39
CA LEU A 41 -1.46 -10.62 -5.48
C LEU A 41 -2.36 -10.61 -6.73
N PRO A 42 -2.50 -11.73 -7.46
CA PRO A 42 -3.46 -11.84 -8.53
C PRO A 42 -4.88 -11.93 -7.95
N ASP A 43 -5.78 -11.06 -8.42
CA ASP A 43 -7.22 -11.16 -8.18
C ASP A 43 -7.96 -11.08 -9.53
N PRO A 44 -8.58 -12.18 -9.99
CA PRO A 44 -9.31 -12.23 -11.26
C PRO A 44 -10.77 -11.77 -11.14
N MET A 45 -11.28 -11.50 -9.93
CA MET A 45 -12.71 -11.31 -9.70
C MET A 45 -13.16 -9.86 -9.95
N TYR A 46 -12.34 -8.86 -9.60
CA TYR A 46 -12.67 -7.45 -9.83
C TYR A 46 -11.43 -6.54 -9.81
N TYR A 47 -11.60 -5.34 -10.37
CA TYR A 47 -10.58 -4.29 -10.39
C TYR A 47 -11.12 -3.04 -9.68
N VAL A 48 -10.35 -2.51 -8.73
CA VAL A 48 -10.67 -1.25 -8.06
C VAL A 48 -9.75 -0.14 -8.59
N GLY A 49 -10.36 0.85 -9.25
CA GLY A 49 -9.70 2.08 -9.72
C GLY A 49 -9.55 3.14 -8.65
#